data_AF-Q22UF4-F1
#
_entry.id   AF-Q22UF4-F1
#
_cell.length_a   1.000
_cell.length_b   1.000
_cell.length_c   1.000
_cell.angle_alpha   90.00
_cell.angle_beta   90.00
_cell.angle_gamma   90.00
#
_symmetry.space_group_name_H-M   'P 1'
#
loop_
_entity.id
_entity.type
_entity.pdbx_description
1 polymer ?
#
loop_
_entity_poly.entity_id
_entity_poly.type
_entity_poly.pdbx_seq_one_letter_code
_entity_poly.pdbx_strand_id
1 'polypeptide(L)'
;MNSLKFTFYIFVLVKFCISLQCEQNEIYSLVTQSCLQCSNECQTCFNTKQSSCITCKQNLFKSSNDDSACVQKCQINEFQNENNECVKCQVFGCVSCDESQKCLECDQNLKLDQINNQCILMDNVCSYFNGFIQGTSNLEKCQKECQPTFYQNMEAQTCEDTISCIQIQESKRFSFEKRVIEVQQINQNQYLVEAYGCTFALLDQNWNIINVQVLQNLENYNDLYVVDGVEIQRNSFIVGDQGGCSAGSRIVVVNFKTLEVVFQLNNTNYDYSVSYVDSKNQIAFLNLNNGNTII
;
A
#
# COMPACT_ATOMS: atom_id res chain seq x y z
N MET A 1 57.89 1.57 -27.94
CA MET A 1 57.00 0.68 -27.17
C MET A 1 56.64 1.35 -25.84
N ASN A 2 55.59 2.16 -25.80
CA ASN A 2 55.11 2.91 -24.63
C ASN A 2 53.69 2.46 -24.26
N SER A 3 53.52 1.19 -23.87
CA SER A 3 52.20 0.59 -23.60
C SER A 3 52.13 -0.06 -22.20
N LEU A 4 52.73 0.56 -21.18
CA LEU A 4 52.68 0.04 -19.80
C LEU A 4 52.39 1.08 -18.71
N LYS A 5 52.15 2.36 -19.06
CA LYS A 5 51.82 3.41 -18.07
C LYS A 5 50.32 3.73 -17.95
N PHE A 6 49.52 3.39 -18.97
CA PHE A 6 48.08 3.71 -18.96
C PHE A 6 47.25 2.75 -18.11
N THR A 7 47.60 1.46 -18.09
CA THR A 7 46.88 0.43 -17.34
C THR A 7 47.04 0.58 -15.83
N PHE A 8 48.19 1.07 -15.36
CA PHE A 8 48.46 1.30 -13.94
C PHE A 8 47.70 2.52 -13.40
N TYR A 9 47.49 3.55 -14.23
CA TYR A 9 46.75 4.76 -13.83
C TYR A 9 45.25 4.50 -13.66
N ILE A 10 44.67 3.63 -14.51
CA ILE A 10 43.26 3.25 -14.43
C ILE A 10 42.98 2.39 -13.19
N PHE A 11 43.88 1.45 -12.83
CA PHE A 11 43.74 0.67 -11.59
C PHE A 11 43.91 1.50 -10.31
N VAL A 12 44.69 2.59 -10.34
CA VAL A 12 44.85 3.51 -9.21
C VAL A 12 43.62 4.41 -9.03
N LEU A 13 42.94 4.80 -10.12
CA LEU A 13 41.71 5.60 -10.05
C LEU A 13 40.50 4.78 -9.58
N VAL A 14 40.40 3.49 -9.94
CA VAL A 14 39.29 2.61 -9.50
C VAL A 14 39.39 2.26 -8.00
N LYS A 15 40.59 2.30 -7.41
CA LYS A 15 40.80 2.17 -5.95
C LYS A 15 40.52 3.45 -5.16
N PHE A 16 40.31 4.58 -5.82
CA PHE A 16 40.03 5.89 -5.21
C PHE A 16 38.55 6.29 -5.24
N CYS A 17 37.63 5.37 -5.56
CA CYS A 17 36.31 5.39 -4.93
C CYS A 17 36.50 4.92 -3.48
N ILE A 18 37.16 5.77 -2.69
CA ILE A 18 37.18 5.66 -1.24
C ILE A 18 35.72 5.57 -0.83
N SER A 19 35.39 4.45 -0.21
CA SER A 19 34.19 4.29 0.59
C SER A 19 34.12 5.45 1.58
N LEU A 20 33.44 6.55 1.20
CA LEU A 20 32.99 7.52 2.19
C LEU A 20 31.87 6.82 2.97
N GLN A 21 32.28 6.01 3.94
CA GLN A 21 31.41 5.46 4.96
C GLN A 21 31.21 6.55 5.99
N CYS A 22 30.07 7.22 5.91
CA CYS A 22 29.57 8.00 7.03
C CYS A 22 29.27 7.08 8.21
N GLU A 23 29.25 7.63 9.42
CA GLU A 23 28.89 6.86 10.60
C GLU A 23 27.43 6.37 10.54
N GLN A 24 27.06 5.42 11.38
CA GLN A 24 25.74 4.77 11.34
C GLN A 24 24.58 5.78 11.49
N ASN A 25 24.80 6.89 12.19
CA ASN A 25 23.88 8.01 12.42
C ASN A 25 24.07 9.17 11.43
N GLU A 26 24.65 8.92 10.27
CA GLU A 26 24.93 9.94 9.27
C GLU A 26 24.53 9.51 7.85
N ILE A 27 24.27 10.50 7.00
CA ILE A 27 24.03 10.31 5.57
C ILE A 27 24.98 11.16 4.75
N TYR A 28 25.46 10.62 3.62
CA TYR A 28 26.33 11.38 2.73
C TYR A 28 25.53 12.33 1.84
N SER A 29 25.83 13.62 1.88
CA SER A 29 25.19 14.63 1.04
C SER A 29 26.08 14.99 -0.14
N LEU A 30 25.61 14.70 -1.36
CA LEU A 30 26.29 15.09 -2.60
C LEU A 30 26.35 16.61 -2.81
N VAL A 31 25.43 17.36 -2.20
CA VAL A 31 25.37 18.83 -2.30
C VAL A 31 26.46 19.48 -1.46
N THR A 32 26.63 19.01 -0.23
CA THR A 32 27.64 19.56 0.71
C THR A 32 28.96 18.81 0.69
N GLN A 33 29.02 17.67 -0.01
CA GLN A 33 30.15 16.74 -0.06
C GLN A 33 30.63 16.34 1.35
N SER A 34 29.68 16.16 2.28
CA SER A 34 29.95 15.86 3.69
C SER A 34 28.91 14.91 4.27
N CYS A 35 29.25 14.28 5.39
CA CYS A 35 28.31 13.48 6.18
C CYS A 35 27.44 14.40 7.04
N LEU A 36 26.13 14.22 6.94
CA LEU A 36 25.13 14.97 7.71
C LEU A 36 24.53 14.07 8.77
N GLN A 37 24.40 14.60 9.98
CA GLN A 37 23.83 13.90 11.12
C GLN A 37 22.33 13.66 10.95
N CYS A 38 21.88 12.47 11.33
CA CYS A 38 20.47 12.14 11.49
C CYS A 38 19.83 12.97 12.61
N SER A 39 18.49 12.99 12.63
CA SER A 39 17.75 13.55 13.77
C SER A 39 18.12 12.85 15.07
N ASN A 40 17.95 13.54 16.20
CA ASN A 40 18.37 13.05 17.51
C ASN A 40 17.66 11.76 17.95
N GLU A 41 16.53 11.43 17.36
CA GLU A 41 15.70 10.27 17.65
C GLU A 41 16.09 9.03 16.82
N CYS A 42 16.81 9.22 15.71
CA CYS A 42 17.18 8.13 14.81
C CYS A 42 18.56 7.55 15.16
N GLN A 43 18.68 6.22 15.12
CA GLN A 43 19.98 5.54 15.13
C GLN A 43 20.56 5.44 13.72
N THR A 44 19.70 5.19 12.72
CA THR A 44 20.01 5.29 11.29
C THR A 44 18.89 6.05 10.59
N CYS A 45 19.19 6.79 9.53
CA CYS A 45 18.19 7.56 8.77
C CYS A 45 18.50 7.57 7.27
N PHE A 46 17.49 7.87 6.45
CA PHE A 46 17.67 8.14 5.02
C PHE A 46 17.60 9.64 4.69
N ASN A 47 17.24 10.47 5.67
CA ASN A 47 17.26 11.93 5.60
C ASN A 47 17.51 12.52 7.00
N THR A 48 17.94 13.78 7.06
CA THR A 48 18.19 14.55 8.30
C THR A 48 16.91 14.94 9.08
N LYS A 49 15.72 14.68 8.54
CA LYS A 49 14.44 14.99 9.18
C LYS A 49 14.07 13.96 10.25
N GLN A 50 13.27 14.39 11.23
CA GLN A 50 12.77 13.53 12.31
C GLN A 50 11.86 12.39 11.82
N SER A 51 11.12 12.59 10.73
CA SER A 51 10.26 11.59 10.06
C SER A 51 11.01 10.82 8.97
N SER A 52 12.29 10.52 9.17
CA SER A 52 13.14 9.85 8.19
C SER A 52 14.09 8.84 8.82
N CYS A 53 13.72 8.35 10.01
CA CYS A 53 14.45 7.29 10.70
C CYS A 53 14.22 5.94 10.00
N ILE A 54 15.28 5.16 9.86
CA ILE A 54 15.18 3.74 9.49
C ILE A 54 15.16 2.89 10.76
N THR A 55 15.99 3.24 11.74
CA THR A 55 16.00 2.63 13.07
C THR A 55 16.01 3.70 14.15
N CYS A 56 15.40 3.41 15.30
CA CYS A 56 15.31 4.32 16.43
C CYS A 56 16.48 4.13 17.40
N LYS A 57 16.87 5.19 18.11
CA LYS A 57 17.86 5.07 19.20
C LYS A 57 17.33 4.20 20.34
N GLN A 58 18.24 3.74 21.18
CA GLN A 58 17.92 2.94 22.36
C GLN A 58 16.88 3.65 23.25
N ASN A 59 15.86 2.91 23.71
CA ASN A 59 14.70 3.38 24.47
C ASN A 59 13.70 4.25 23.69
N LEU A 60 13.79 4.28 22.35
CA LEU A 60 12.76 4.82 21.47
C LEU A 60 12.14 3.69 20.64
N PHE A 61 10.91 3.90 20.23
CA PHE A 61 10.11 2.92 19.50
C PHE A 61 9.70 3.46 18.15
N LYS A 62 9.59 2.57 17.16
CA LYS A 62 9.06 2.91 15.85
C LYS A 62 7.56 3.20 15.96
N SER A 63 7.10 4.32 15.41
CA SER A 63 5.70 4.73 15.48
C SER A 63 4.82 3.87 14.57
N SER A 64 3.65 3.46 15.05
CA SER A 64 2.67 2.71 14.25
C SER A 64 2.01 3.57 13.14
N ASN A 65 2.02 4.90 13.32
CA ASN A 65 1.37 5.85 12.41
C ASN A 65 2.31 6.35 11.32
N ASP A 66 3.62 6.27 11.56
CA ASP A 66 4.67 6.66 10.63
C ASP A 66 5.91 5.81 10.91
N ASP A 67 6.14 4.80 10.07
CA ASP A 67 7.28 3.90 10.16
C ASP A 67 8.64 4.63 10.04
N SER A 68 8.66 5.90 9.67
CA SER A 68 9.87 6.72 9.62
C SER A 68 10.06 7.61 10.86
N ALA A 69 9.15 7.53 11.84
CA ALA A 69 9.20 8.32 13.07
C ALA A 69 9.47 7.45 14.30
N CYS A 70 10.19 8.02 15.26
CA CYS A 70 10.51 7.39 16.54
C CYS A 70 9.80 8.13 17.68
N VAL A 71 9.19 7.37 18.60
CA VAL A 71 8.42 7.87 19.74
C VAL A 71 8.99 7.32 21.05
N GLN A 72 8.83 8.07 22.14
CA GLN A 72 9.28 7.65 23.47
C GLN A 72 8.35 6.65 24.15
N LYS A 73 7.08 6.64 23.76
CA LYS A 73 6.05 5.76 24.31
C LYS A 73 5.03 5.49 23.22
N CYS A 74 4.54 4.26 23.14
CA CYS A 74 3.40 3.93 22.30
C CYS A 74 2.14 4.66 22.77
N GLN A 75 1.27 4.98 21.83
CA GLN A 75 0.04 5.71 22.09
C GLN A 75 -0.96 4.82 22.85
N ILE A 76 -2.02 5.45 23.37
CA ILE A 76 -3.20 4.70 23.84
C ILE A 76 -3.71 3.87 22.66
N ASN A 77 -4.10 2.61 22.88
CA ASN A 77 -4.43 1.60 21.87
C ASN A 77 -3.24 0.92 21.17
N GLU A 78 -2.01 1.08 21.68
CA GLU A 78 -0.82 0.43 21.14
C GLU A 78 -0.07 -0.34 22.24
N PHE A 79 0.64 -1.39 21.83
CA PHE A 79 1.63 -2.08 22.68
C PHE A 79 3.00 -2.08 22.00
N GLN A 80 4.04 -2.29 22.80
CA GLN A 80 5.41 -2.43 22.31
C GLN A 80 5.68 -3.91 22.01
N ASN A 81 6.12 -4.22 20.79
CA ASN A 81 6.55 -5.57 20.44
C ASN A 81 8.04 -5.82 20.78
N GLU A 82 8.49 -7.07 20.64
CA GLU A 82 9.89 -7.47 20.84
C GLU A 82 10.90 -6.73 19.96
N ASN A 83 10.46 -6.16 18.82
CA ASN A 83 11.29 -5.41 17.89
C ASN A 83 11.39 -3.91 18.22
N ASN A 84 10.89 -3.46 19.38
CA ASN A 84 10.80 -2.04 19.76
C ASN A 84 9.94 -1.22 18.79
N GLU A 85 8.85 -1.79 18.31
CA GLU A 85 7.87 -1.11 17.47
C GLU A 85 6.54 -0.99 18.22
N CYS A 86 5.89 0.16 18.05
CA CYS A 86 4.53 0.35 18.54
C CYS A 86 3.55 -0.28 17.55
N VAL A 87 2.75 -1.21 18.05
CA VAL A 87 1.78 -1.96 17.25
C VAL A 87 0.39 -1.65 17.78
N LYS A 88 -0.54 -1.32 16.88
CA LYS A 88 -1.92 -1.03 17.24
C LYS A 88 -2.63 -2.30 17.72
N CYS A 89 -3.46 -2.13 18.75
CA CYS A 89 -4.43 -3.11 19.17
C CYS A 89 -5.48 -3.30 18.08
N GLN A 90 -5.76 -4.56 17.75
CA GLN A 90 -6.72 -4.92 16.71
C GLN A 90 -8.16 -4.94 17.22
N VAL A 91 -8.34 -5.10 18.54
CA VAL A 91 -9.67 -5.08 19.16
C VAL A 91 -10.17 -3.64 19.19
N PHE A 92 -11.29 -3.39 18.52
CA PHE A 92 -11.92 -2.06 18.53
C PHE A 92 -12.27 -1.63 19.94
N GLY A 93 -12.05 -0.35 20.25
CA GLY A 93 -12.30 0.20 21.58
C GLY A 93 -11.37 -0.33 22.67
N CYS A 94 -10.30 -1.05 22.31
CA CYS A 94 -9.28 -1.48 23.25
C CYS A 94 -8.23 -0.38 23.46
N VAL A 95 -7.97 0.00 24.70
CA VAL A 95 -6.94 1.01 25.04
C VAL A 95 -5.60 0.38 25.40
N SER A 96 -5.58 -0.91 25.77
CA SER A 96 -4.37 -1.68 26.05
C SER A 96 -4.58 -3.16 25.71
N CYS A 97 -3.64 -3.75 24.97
CA CYS A 97 -3.64 -5.17 24.59
C CYS A 97 -2.26 -5.80 24.81
N ASP A 98 -2.20 -7.14 24.81
CA ASP A 98 -0.95 -7.89 24.85
C ASP A 98 -0.44 -8.27 23.43
N GLU A 99 0.72 -8.92 23.37
CA GLU A 99 1.33 -9.38 22.11
C GLU A 99 0.48 -10.39 21.34
N SER A 100 -0.43 -11.10 22.03
CA SER A 100 -1.41 -12.01 21.42
C SER A 100 -2.67 -11.29 20.95
N GLN A 101 -2.68 -9.95 20.93
CA GLN A 101 -3.82 -9.10 20.58
C GLN A 101 -5.02 -9.30 21.51
N LYS A 102 -4.79 -9.81 22.72
CA LYS A 102 -5.83 -9.92 23.73
C LYS A 102 -6.01 -8.56 24.39
N CYS A 103 -7.23 -8.05 24.37
CA CYS A 103 -7.56 -6.80 25.02
C CYS A 103 -7.50 -6.96 26.55
N LEU A 104 -6.78 -6.05 27.20
CA LEU A 104 -6.61 -5.99 28.65
C LEU A 104 -7.52 -4.92 29.27
N GLU A 105 -7.74 -3.82 28.54
CA GLU A 105 -8.53 -2.69 28.99
C GLU A 105 -9.28 -2.06 27.82
N CYS A 106 -10.57 -1.81 28.01
CA CYS A 106 -11.44 -1.14 27.04
C CYS A 106 -11.55 0.35 27.33
N ASP A 107 -11.88 1.12 26.30
CA ASP A 107 -12.11 2.55 26.35
C ASP A 107 -13.34 2.89 27.20
N GLN A 108 -13.47 4.18 27.53
CA GLN A 108 -14.56 4.70 28.33
C GLN A 108 -15.92 4.33 27.71
N ASN A 109 -16.84 3.87 28.56
CA ASN A 109 -18.18 3.38 28.21
C ASN A 109 -18.24 1.98 27.59
N LEU A 110 -17.11 1.28 27.43
CA LEU A 110 -17.06 -0.10 26.99
C LEU A 110 -16.67 -1.03 28.15
N LYS A 111 -17.19 -2.25 28.15
CA LYS A 111 -16.81 -3.35 29.05
C LYS A 111 -16.11 -4.44 28.26
N LEU A 112 -15.08 -5.03 28.86
CA LEU A 112 -14.33 -6.13 28.27
C LEU A 112 -15.15 -7.43 28.35
N ASP A 113 -15.53 -7.97 27.19
CA ASP A 113 -15.92 -9.36 27.03
C ASP A 113 -14.67 -10.21 26.87
N GLN A 114 -14.23 -10.81 27.97
CA GLN A 114 -13.03 -11.65 28.01
C GLN A 114 -13.16 -12.96 27.23
N ILE A 115 -14.39 -13.44 26.99
CA ILE A 115 -14.64 -14.71 26.29
C ILE A 115 -14.43 -14.52 24.79
N ASN A 116 -14.99 -13.44 24.25
CA ASN A 116 -14.92 -13.13 22.82
C ASN A 116 -13.75 -12.19 22.46
N ASN A 117 -13.00 -11.71 23.45
CA ASN A 117 -11.91 -10.74 23.28
C ASN A 117 -12.38 -9.43 22.61
N GLN A 118 -13.46 -8.87 23.13
CA GLN A 118 -14.14 -7.71 22.54
C GLN A 118 -14.43 -6.64 23.60
N CYS A 119 -14.49 -5.38 23.15
CA CYS A 119 -14.99 -4.28 23.96
C CYS A 119 -16.41 -3.95 23.52
N ILE A 120 -17.39 -4.25 24.39
CA ILE A 120 -18.81 -4.07 24.11
C ILE A 120 -19.38 -2.92 24.93
N LEU A 121 -20.45 -2.30 24.43
CA LEU A 121 -21.07 -1.18 25.11
C LEU A 121 -21.54 -1.53 26.54
N MET A 122 -21.28 -0.65 27.50
CA MET A 122 -21.82 -0.77 28.85
C MET A 122 -23.33 -0.50 28.87
N ASP A 123 -24.03 -1.16 29.79
CA ASP A 123 -25.47 -0.96 29.96
C ASP A 123 -25.76 0.48 30.41
N ASN A 124 -26.80 1.10 29.85
CA ASN A 124 -27.28 2.46 30.12
C ASN A 124 -26.41 3.63 29.62
N VAL A 125 -25.43 3.41 28.74
CA VAL A 125 -24.69 4.51 28.12
C VAL A 125 -25.55 5.27 27.10
N CYS A 126 -26.32 4.54 26.29
CA CYS A 126 -27.33 5.12 25.40
C CYS A 126 -28.74 4.89 25.95
N SER A 127 -29.53 5.96 26.03
CA SER A 127 -30.89 5.97 26.60
C SER A 127 -31.93 5.20 25.77
N TYR A 128 -31.55 4.74 24.58
CA TYR A 128 -32.37 3.97 23.67
C TYR A 128 -31.55 2.80 23.11
N PHE A 129 -32.15 1.60 23.07
CA PHE A 129 -31.59 0.34 22.56
C PHE A 129 -31.11 0.36 21.07
N ASN A 130 -31.16 1.51 20.39
CA ASN A 130 -30.86 1.65 18.95
C ASN A 130 -29.87 2.81 18.66
N GLY A 131 -29.00 3.16 19.61
CA GLY A 131 -27.99 4.21 19.42
C GLY A 131 -26.57 3.65 19.31
N PHE A 132 -25.78 4.18 18.38
CA PHE A 132 -24.35 3.94 18.26
C PHE A 132 -23.56 5.09 18.87
N ILE A 133 -22.40 4.82 19.47
CA ILE A 133 -21.46 5.85 19.92
C ILE A 133 -20.47 6.19 18.80
N GLN A 134 -20.24 7.49 18.57
CA GLN A 134 -19.28 7.95 17.57
C GLN A 134 -17.83 7.91 18.07
N GLY A 135 -17.02 6.97 17.56
CA GLY A 135 -15.57 6.91 17.78
C GLY A 135 -15.13 6.52 19.19
N THR A 136 -13.81 6.36 19.37
CA THR A 136 -13.16 6.04 20.66
C THR A 136 -12.87 7.28 21.50
N SER A 137 -12.97 8.48 20.93
CA SER A 137 -12.51 9.70 21.59
C SER A 137 -13.46 10.88 21.34
N ASN A 138 -14.68 10.80 21.88
CA ASN A 138 -15.37 11.90 22.57
C ASN A 138 -16.84 11.56 22.88
N LEU A 139 -17.23 11.90 24.10
CA LEU A 139 -18.49 11.62 24.81
C LEU A 139 -19.78 12.16 24.14
N GLU A 140 -20.89 11.48 24.45
CA GLU A 140 -22.30 11.94 24.48
C GLU A 140 -23.13 12.09 23.19
N LYS A 141 -22.76 11.48 22.07
CA LYS A 141 -23.65 11.46 20.89
C LYS A 141 -24.03 10.06 20.49
N CYS A 142 -24.96 9.48 21.24
CA CYS A 142 -25.73 8.34 20.77
C CYS A 142 -26.51 8.78 19.53
N GLN A 143 -26.19 8.18 18.39
CA GLN A 143 -26.84 8.45 17.12
C GLN A 143 -27.46 7.18 16.56
N LYS A 144 -28.58 7.32 15.87
CA LYS A 144 -29.28 6.16 15.28
C LYS A 144 -28.52 5.57 14.09
N GLU A 145 -27.74 6.40 13.39
CA GLU A 145 -26.95 6.04 12.22
C GLU A 145 -25.58 6.70 12.31
N CYS A 146 -24.54 6.02 11.85
CA CYS A 146 -23.17 6.56 11.84
C CYS A 146 -23.00 7.61 10.73
N GLN A 147 -22.09 8.56 10.95
CA GLN A 147 -21.69 9.52 9.91
C GLN A 147 -21.09 8.79 8.70
N PRO A 148 -21.16 9.34 7.47
CA PRO A 148 -20.71 8.64 6.24
C PRO A 148 -19.25 8.16 6.23
N THR A 149 -18.39 8.75 7.07
CA THR A 149 -16.97 8.36 7.20
C THR A 149 -16.74 7.24 8.22
N PHE A 150 -17.79 6.70 8.83
CA PHE A 150 -17.76 5.67 9.85
C PHE A 150 -18.67 4.51 9.45
N TYR A 151 -18.27 3.29 9.78
CA TYR A 151 -19.13 2.12 9.60
C TYR A 151 -19.79 1.72 10.93
N GLN A 152 -20.93 1.03 10.83
CA GLN A 152 -21.72 0.59 11.99
C GLN A 152 -21.23 -0.78 12.46
N ASN A 153 -20.59 -0.85 13.62
CA ASN A 153 -20.35 -2.13 14.29
C ASN A 153 -21.59 -2.49 15.11
N MET A 154 -22.34 -3.49 14.62
CA MET A 154 -23.58 -3.96 15.23
C MET A 154 -23.36 -4.73 16.53
N GLU A 155 -22.19 -5.37 16.69
CA GLU A 155 -21.84 -6.17 17.85
C GLU A 155 -21.39 -5.29 19.01
N ALA A 156 -20.52 -4.30 18.73
CA ALA A 156 -20.06 -3.34 19.72
C ALA A 156 -21.05 -2.18 19.96
N GLN A 157 -22.03 -1.98 19.07
CA GLN A 157 -22.93 -0.81 19.05
C GLN A 157 -22.16 0.53 18.96
N THR A 158 -21.14 0.56 18.10
CA THR A 158 -20.25 1.71 17.91
C THR A 158 -20.13 2.09 16.44
N CYS A 159 -19.78 3.35 16.19
CA CYS A 159 -19.35 3.84 14.89
C CYS A 159 -17.84 3.86 14.84
N GLU A 160 -17.25 3.09 13.94
CA GLU A 160 -15.81 2.97 13.84
C GLU A 160 -15.28 3.74 12.64
N ASP A 161 -14.12 4.41 12.81
CA ASP A 161 -13.46 5.13 11.74
C ASP A 161 -13.09 4.18 10.60
N THR A 162 -13.51 4.54 9.39
CA THR A 162 -13.14 3.80 8.16
C THR A 162 -11.63 3.77 7.90
N ILE A 163 -10.85 4.65 8.54
CA ILE A 163 -9.38 4.72 8.43
C ILE A 163 -8.69 3.47 9.03
N SER A 164 -9.38 2.73 9.90
CA SER A 164 -8.85 1.53 10.59
C SER A 164 -8.95 0.24 9.75
N CYS A 165 -9.57 0.29 8.57
CA CYS A 165 -9.44 -0.82 7.63
C CYS A 165 -7.99 -0.87 7.14
N ILE A 166 -7.28 -1.96 7.43
CA ILE A 166 -5.94 -2.28 6.88
C ILE A 166 -5.88 -2.06 5.36
N GLN A 167 -7.01 -2.29 4.67
CA GLN A 167 -7.16 -2.04 3.23
C GLN A 167 -7.04 -0.56 2.81
N ILE A 168 -7.32 0.40 3.71
CA ILE A 168 -7.23 1.84 3.43
C ILE A 168 -5.88 2.42 3.89
N GLN A 169 -5.17 1.85 4.86
CA GLN A 169 -3.80 2.31 5.13
C GLN A 169 -2.82 1.94 4.00
N GLU A 170 -3.06 0.84 3.29
CA GLU A 170 -2.34 0.51 2.05
C GLU A 170 -2.62 1.53 0.92
N SER A 171 -3.83 2.10 0.87
CA SER A 171 -4.23 3.13 -0.13
C SER A 171 -3.26 4.31 -0.23
N LYS A 172 -2.75 4.76 0.92
CA LYS A 172 -1.80 5.90 1.03
C LYS A 172 -0.35 5.51 0.72
N ARG A 173 -0.02 4.22 0.68
CA ARG A 173 1.30 3.69 0.31
C ARG A 173 1.42 3.40 -1.19
N PHE A 174 0.31 3.40 -1.93
CA PHE A 174 0.36 3.18 -3.37
C PHE A 174 0.81 4.45 -4.09
N SER A 175 2.09 4.50 -4.45
CA SER A 175 2.56 5.39 -5.51
C SER A 175 2.24 4.75 -6.87
N PHE A 176 1.31 5.35 -7.61
CA PHE A 176 1.01 4.91 -8.98
C PHE A 176 1.95 5.60 -9.98
N GLU A 177 3.19 5.11 -10.05
CA GLU A 177 4.26 5.73 -10.86
C GLU A 177 4.28 5.24 -12.32
N LYS A 178 3.31 4.43 -12.72
CA LYS A 178 3.22 3.88 -14.08
C LYS A 178 2.53 4.88 -15.01
N ARG A 179 2.97 4.88 -16.27
CA ARG A 179 2.33 5.70 -17.31
C ARG A 179 0.93 5.18 -17.59
N VAL A 180 -0.07 6.03 -17.35
CA VAL A 180 -1.49 5.73 -17.58
C VAL A 180 -1.76 5.54 -19.08
N ILE A 181 -2.50 4.49 -19.40
CA ILE A 181 -3.03 4.18 -20.73
C ILE A 181 -4.47 4.68 -20.84
N GLU A 182 -5.34 4.24 -19.92
CA GLU A 182 -6.78 4.47 -19.99
C GLU A 182 -7.37 4.62 -18.59
N VAL A 183 -8.48 5.37 -18.49
CA VAL A 183 -9.28 5.49 -17.26
C VAL A 183 -10.74 5.24 -17.60
N GLN A 184 -11.35 4.26 -16.95
CA GLN A 184 -12.75 3.90 -17.13
C GLN A 184 -13.53 4.04 -15.82
N GLN A 185 -14.68 4.70 -15.88
CA GLN A 185 -15.61 4.71 -14.76
C GLN A 185 -16.32 3.35 -14.68
N ILE A 186 -16.18 2.64 -13.57
CA ILE A 186 -16.76 1.30 -13.39
C ILE A 186 -18.00 1.28 -12.48
N ASN A 187 -18.17 2.32 -11.66
CA ASN A 187 -19.32 2.59 -10.79
C ASN A 187 -19.51 4.12 -10.63
N GLN A 188 -20.60 4.56 -10.00
CA GLN A 188 -20.91 5.99 -9.81
C GLN A 188 -19.74 6.79 -9.19
N ASN A 189 -19.00 6.19 -8.25
CA ASN A 189 -17.92 6.85 -7.51
C ASN A 189 -16.57 6.12 -7.60
N GLN A 190 -16.36 5.28 -8.62
CA GLN A 190 -15.12 4.50 -8.77
C GLN A 190 -14.61 4.47 -10.21
N TYR A 191 -13.29 4.55 -10.33
CA TYR A 191 -12.57 4.58 -11.60
C TYR A 191 -11.52 3.48 -11.62
N LEU A 192 -11.46 2.73 -12.71
CA LEU A 192 -10.40 1.78 -13.00
C LEU A 192 -9.41 2.46 -13.94
N VAL A 193 -8.15 2.52 -13.54
CA VAL A 193 -7.03 3.07 -14.28
C VAL A 193 -6.19 1.92 -14.79
N GLU A 194 -5.93 1.89 -16.09
CA GLU A 194 -4.97 0.99 -16.73
C GLU A 194 -3.66 1.74 -16.99
N ALA A 195 -2.54 1.09 -16.74
CA ALA A 195 -1.21 1.62 -16.98
C ALA A 195 -0.22 0.54 -17.43
N TYR A 196 0.96 1.00 -17.83
CA TYR A 196 2.05 0.17 -18.30
C TYR A 196 2.41 -0.96 -17.32
N GLY A 197 2.93 -2.07 -17.85
CA GLY A 197 3.32 -3.23 -17.07
C GLY A 197 2.15 -4.07 -16.61
N CYS A 198 1.00 -4.00 -17.30
CA CYS A 198 -0.24 -4.62 -16.85
C CYS A 198 -0.63 -4.20 -15.42
N THR A 199 -0.47 -2.91 -15.14
CA THR A 199 -0.75 -2.33 -13.83
C THR A 199 -2.11 -1.66 -13.85
N PHE A 200 -2.95 -1.99 -12.89
CA PHE A 200 -4.29 -1.45 -12.74
C PHE A 200 -4.43 -0.79 -11.38
N ALA A 201 -5.13 0.33 -11.32
CA ALA A 201 -5.52 0.94 -10.06
C ALA A 201 -7.02 1.22 -10.00
N LEU A 202 -7.64 0.86 -8.88
CA LEU A 202 -8.99 1.25 -8.54
C LEU A 202 -8.93 2.54 -7.72
N LEU A 203 -9.64 3.58 -8.15
CA LEU A 203 -9.66 4.89 -7.52
C LEU A 203 -11.09 5.25 -7.10
N ASP A 204 -11.21 6.05 -6.04
CA ASP A 204 -12.47 6.68 -5.63
C ASP A 204 -12.78 7.96 -6.43
N GLN A 205 -13.92 8.59 -6.14
CA GLN A 205 -14.33 9.87 -6.75
C GLN A 205 -13.39 11.05 -6.50
N ASN A 206 -12.51 10.95 -5.52
CA ASN A 206 -11.53 11.96 -5.15
C ASN A 206 -10.13 11.62 -5.69
N TRP A 207 -10.01 10.62 -6.57
CA TRP A 207 -8.75 10.11 -7.12
C TRP A 207 -7.82 9.46 -6.08
N ASN A 208 -8.33 9.07 -4.92
CA ASN A 208 -7.56 8.27 -3.97
C ASN A 208 -7.48 6.83 -4.48
N ILE A 209 -6.29 6.25 -4.45
CA ILE A 209 -6.05 4.87 -4.91
C ILE A 209 -6.60 3.89 -3.89
N ILE A 210 -7.74 3.27 -4.15
CA ILE A 210 -8.33 2.21 -3.33
C ILE A 210 -7.46 0.94 -3.38
N ASN A 211 -6.98 0.58 -4.57
CA ASN A 211 -6.22 -0.67 -4.78
C ASN A 211 -5.32 -0.55 -6.02
N VAL A 212 -4.15 -1.21 -6.00
CA VAL A 212 -3.29 -1.40 -7.17
C VAL A 212 -3.05 -2.89 -7.38
N GLN A 213 -3.19 -3.37 -8.61
CA GLN A 213 -2.87 -4.73 -9.00
C GLN A 213 -1.98 -4.75 -10.22
N VAL A 214 -0.92 -5.56 -10.15
CA VAL A 214 -0.11 -5.93 -11.31
C VAL A 214 -0.53 -7.34 -11.70
N LEU A 215 -1.25 -7.45 -12.82
CA LEU A 215 -1.80 -8.75 -13.24
C LEU A 215 -0.70 -9.70 -13.75
N GLN A 216 0.43 -9.15 -14.19
CA GLN A 216 1.62 -9.92 -14.56
C GLN A 216 2.90 -9.18 -14.20
N ASN A 217 3.58 -9.67 -13.16
CA ASN A 217 4.84 -9.12 -12.72
C ASN A 217 6.01 -9.88 -13.38
N LEU A 218 6.40 -9.46 -14.59
CA LEU A 218 7.56 -10.01 -15.31
C LEU A 218 8.80 -9.18 -14.98
N GLU A 219 9.86 -9.81 -14.48
CA GLU A 219 11.11 -9.12 -14.14
C GLU A 219 11.73 -8.40 -15.34
N ASN A 220 11.60 -8.98 -16.54
CA ASN A 220 12.11 -8.45 -17.79
C ASN A 220 11.02 -7.76 -18.64
N TYR A 221 9.91 -7.31 -18.04
CA TYR A 221 8.82 -6.66 -18.79
C TYR A 221 9.32 -5.52 -19.67
N ASN A 222 10.16 -4.64 -19.11
CA ASN A 222 10.67 -3.49 -19.83
C ASN A 222 11.54 -3.91 -21.03
N ASP A 223 12.36 -4.95 -20.88
CA ASP A 223 13.23 -5.42 -21.97
C ASP A 223 12.42 -6.03 -23.12
N LEU A 224 11.26 -6.63 -22.81
CA LEU A 224 10.42 -7.31 -23.79
C LEU A 224 9.42 -6.36 -24.48
N TYR A 225 8.85 -5.41 -23.74
CA TYR A 225 7.69 -4.65 -24.20
C TYR A 225 7.88 -3.15 -24.20
N VAL A 226 9.01 -2.62 -23.71
CA VAL A 226 9.26 -1.18 -23.61
C VAL A 226 10.49 -0.79 -24.43
N VAL A 227 10.32 0.14 -25.36
CA VAL A 227 11.43 0.74 -26.14
C VAL A 227 11.38 2.25 -25.92
N ASP A 228 12.51 2.85 -25.54
CA ASP A 228 12.64 4.28 -25.22
C ASP A 228 11.61 4.78 -24.18
N GLY A 229 11.25 3.92 -23.22
CA GLY A 229 10.28 4.25 -22.17
C GLY A 229 8.81 4.23 -22.62
N VAL A 230 8.54 3.70 -23.82
CA VAL A 230 7.19 3.55 -24.38
C VAL A 230 6.89 2.08 -24.61
N GLU A 231 5.71 1.63 -24.20
CA GLU A 231 5.24 0.28 -24.55
C GLU A 231 5.02 0.18 -26.06
N ILE A 232 5.74 -0.75 -26.70
CA ILE A 232 5.66 -0.94 -28.15
C ILE A 232 4.38 -1.68 -28.58
N GLN A 233 3.79 -2.44 -27.66
CA GLN A 233 2.55 -3.18 -27.85
C GLN A 233 1.71 -3.09 -26.57
N ARG A 234 0.43 -2.76 -26.71
CA ARG A 234 -0.51 -2.75 -25.57
C ARG A 234 -0.84 -4.20 -25.22
N ASN A 235 -0.49 -4.63 -24.01
CA ASN A 235 -0.77 -5.98 -23.52
C ASN A 235 -1.82 -6.00 -22.41
N SER A 236 -2.30 -4.84 -22.00
CA SER A 236 -3.36 -4.66 -21.01
C SER A 236 -4.62 -4.10 -21.65
N PHE A 237 -5.76 -4.34 -21.02
CA PHE A 237 -7.04 -3.78 -21.46
C PHE A 237 -8.03 -3.66 -20.31
N ILE A 238 -9.00 -2.75 -20.45
CA ILE A 238 -10.21 -2.71 -19.61
C ILE A 238 -11.42 -3.05 -20.47
N VAL A 239 -12.29 -3.94 -19.96
CA VAL A 239 -13.60 -4.24 -20.54
C VAL A 239 -14.66 -4.20 -19.44
N GLY A 240 -15.51 -3.18 -19.46
CA GLY A 240 -16.56 -3.03 -18.45
C GLY A 240 -15.96 -2.84 -17.06
N ASP A 241 -16.16 -3.82 -16.17
CA ASP A 241 -15.59 -3.87 -14.83
C ASP A 241 -14.38 -4.82 -14.71
N GLN A 242 -13.88 -5.30 -15.85
CA GLN A 242 -12.78 -6.27 -15.92
C GLN A 242 -11.51 -5.62 -16.46
N GLY A 243 -10.36 -6.03 -15.93
CA GLY A 243 -9.04 -5.69 -16.46
C GLY A 243 -8.29 -6.96 -16.84
N GLY A 244 -7.62 -6.94 -17.99
CA GLY A 244 -6.90 -8.08 -18.53
C GLY A 244 -5.45 -7.78 -18.86
N CYS A 245 -4.61 -8.83 -18.83
CA CYS A 245 -3.21 -8.78 -19.25
C CYS A 245 -2.84 -10.02 -20.05
N SER A 246 -2.18 -9.82 -21.19
CA SER A 246 -1.80 -10.85 -22.16
C SER A 246 -0.28 -10.99 -22.39
N ALA A 247 0.54 -10.42 -21.50
CA ALA A 247 2.00 -10.54 -21.54
C ALA A 247 2.47 -11.96 -21.13
N GLY A 248 3.77 -12.25 -21.29
CA GLY A 248 4.44 -13.39 -20.65
C GLY A 248 3.86 -14.78 -20.94
N SER A 249 3.35 -15.02 -22.15
CA SER A 249 2.70 -16.27 -22.55
C SER A 249 1.51 -16.66 -21.67
N ARG A 250 0.83 -15.66 -21.11
CA ARG A 250 -0.32 -15.84 -20.22
C ARG A 250 -1.37 -14.79 -20.53
N ILE A 251 -2.64 -15.19 -20.47
CA ILE A 251 -3.76 -14.27 -20.47
C ILE A 251 -4.45 -14.41 -19.12
N VAL A 252 -4.69 -13.31 -18.44
CA VAL A 252 -5.44 -13.28 -17.19
C VAL A 252 -6.40 -12.12 -17.22
N VAL A 253 -7.62 -12.33 -16.74
CA VAL A 253 -8.66 -11.32 -16.63
C VAL A 253 -9.22 -11.36 -15.22
N VAL A 254 -9.28 -10.20 -14.57
CA VAL A 254 -9.78 -10.01 -13.21
C VAL A 254 -11.00 -9.09 -13.26
N ASN A 255 -12.05 -9.46 -12.54
CA ASN A 255 -13.16 -8.55 -12.27
C ASN A 255 -12.79 -7.63 -11.11
N PHE A 256 -12.77 -6.32 -11.30
CA PHE A 256 -12.35 -5.35 -10.28
C PHE A 256 -13.44 -4.96 -9.28
N LYS A 257 -14.67 -5.46 -9.44
CA LYS A 257 -15.71 -5.37 -8.40
C LYS A 257 -15.60 -6.50 -7.38
N THR A 258 -15.30 -7.72 -7.83
CA THR A 258 -15.16 -8.90 -6.96
C THR A 258 -13.72 -9.23 -6.60
N LEU A 259 -12.75 -8.68 -7.33
CA LEU A 259 -11.30 -8.99 -7.25
C LEU A 259 -10.98 -10.46 -7.59
N GLU A 260 -11.86 -11.13 -8.33
CA GLU A 260 -11.70 -12.53 -8.72
C GLU A 260 -11.15 -12.65 -10.15
N VAL A 261 -10.32 -13.66 -10.37
CA VAL A 261 -9.89 -14.06 -11.72
C VAL A 261 -11.09 -14.72 -12.42
N VAL A 262 -11.59 -14.08 -13.47
CA VAL A 262 -12.75 -14.56 -14.25
C VAL A 262 -12.33 -15.36 -15.49
N PHE A 263 -11.10 -15.16 -15.97
CA PHE A 263 -10.53 -15.93 -17.06
C PHE A 263 -9.02 -16.04 -16.91
N GLN A 264 -8.47 -17.21 -17.21
CA GLN A 264 -7.04 -17.43 -17.26
C GLN A 264 -6.68 -18.47 -18.31
N LEU A 265 -5.69 -18.15 -19.13
CA LEU A 265 -5.03 -19.05 -20.06
C LEU A 265 -3.52 -18.99 -19.81
N ASN A 266 -2.89 -20.15 -19.59
CA ASN A 266 -1.45 -20.24 -19.34
C ASN A 266 -0.77 -20.96 -20.50
N ASN A 267 0.55 -20.75 -20.62
CA ASN A 267 1.42 -21.42 -21.60
C ASN A 267 0.94 -21.20 -23.03
N THR A 268 0.54 -19.98 -23.37
CA THR A 268 0.28 -19.65 -24.77
C THR A 268 1.60 -19.73 -25.53
N ASN A 269 1.56 -20.27 -26.75
CA ASN A 269 2.76 -20.41 -27.58
C ASN A 269 3.41 -19.05 -27.92
N TYR A 270 2.66 -17.95 -27.76
CA TYR A 270 3.05 -16.60 -28.09
C TYR A 270 2.33 -15.60 -27.17
N ASP A 271 2.88 -14.39 -27.09
CA ASP A 271 2.18 -13.25 -26.53
C ASP A 271 1.12 -12.72 -27.47
N TYR A 272 0.05 -12.19 -26.88
CA TYR A 272 -1.01 -11.53 -27.61
C TYR A 272 -0.97 -10.03 -27.30
N SER A 273 -1.09 -9.21 -28.32
CA SER A 273 -1.29 -7.77 -28.18
C SER A 273 -2.77 -7.42 -28.27
N VAL A 274 -3.19 -6.38 -27.57
CA VAL A 274 -4.55 -5.86 -27.64
C VAL A 274 -4.69 -5.05 -28.92
N SER A 275 -5.53 -5.52 -29.84
CA SER A 275 -5.81 -4.87 -31.11
C SER A 275 -6.94 -3.87 -31.00
N TYR A 276 -8.05 -4.27 -30.38
CA TYR A 276 -9.24 -3.45 -30.23
C TYR A 276 -10.05 -3.89 -29.01
N VAL A 277 -10.72 -2.93 -28.38
CA VAL A 277 -11.65 -3.18 -27.28
C VAL A 277 -13.02 -2.63 -27.65
N ASP A 278 -14.02 -3.50 -27.73
CA ASP A 278 -15.41 -3.12 -27.86
C ASP A 278 -16.02 -2.97 -26.48
N SER A 279 -15.94 -1.77 -25.92
CA SER A 279 -16.48 -1.47 -24.60
C SER A 279 -18.00 -1.60 -24.52
N LYS A 280 -18.72 -1.49 -25.65
CA LYS A 280 -20.18 -1.60 -25.70
C LYS A 280 -20.62 -3.06 -25.58
N ASN A 281 -19.96 -3.96 -26.30
CA ASN A 281 -20.28 -5.39 -26.28
C ASN A 281 -19.46 -6.18 -25.25
N GLN A 282 -18.53 -5.51 -24.57
CA GLN A 282 -17.62 -6.09 -23.60
C GLN A 282 -16.71 -7.18 -24.20
N ILE A 283 -16.03 -6.87 -25.31
CA ILE A 283 -15.16 -7.82 -26.04
C ILE A 283 -13.76 -7.23 -26.21
N ALA A 284 -12.72 -8.04 -25.99
CA ALA A 284 -11.33 -7.67 -26.24
C ALA A 284 -10.75 -8.49 -27.39
N PHE A 285 -10.39 -7.81 -28.47
CA PHE A 285 -9.78 -8.45 -29.64
C PHE A 285 -8.27 -8.50 -29.46
N LEU A 286 -7.74 -9.70 -29.39
CA LEU A 286 -6.31 -9.94 -29.25
C LEU A 286 -5.71 -10.35 -30.59
N ASN A 287 -4.47 -9.93 -30.84
CA ASN A 287 -3.74 -10.28 -32.05
C ASN A 287 -2.40 -10.91 -31.68
N LEU A 288 -2.13 -12.08 -32.24
CA LEU A 288 -0.78 -12.59 -32.33
C LEU A 288 -0.03 -11.69 -33.28
N ASN A 289 1.27 -11.48 -33.05
CA ASN A 289 2.11 -10.80 -34.03
C ASN A 289 2.07 -11.44 -35.45
N ASN A 290 1.38 -12.59 -35.64
CA ASN A 290 1.07 -13.24 -36.92
C ASN A 290 -0.40 -13.76 -37.09
N GLY A 291 -1.42 -13.29 -36.35
CA GLY A 291 -2.82 -13.70 -36.57
C GLY A 291 -3.84 -13.37 -35.46
N ASN A 292 -5.07 -13.03 -35.84
CA ASN A 292 -6.10 -12.55 -34.91
C ASN A 292 -6.72 -13.70 -34.09
N THR A 293 -6.93 -13.51 -32.78
CA THR A 293 -7.71 -14.40 -31.90
C THR A 293 -8.76 -13.59 -31.15
N ILE A 294 -10.02 -14.02 -31.19
CA ILE A 294 -11.14 -13.33 -30.52
C ILE A 294 -11.33 -13.97 -29.14
N ILE A 295 -11.38 -13.14 -28.10
CA ILE A 295 -11.68 -13.53 -26.72
C ILE A 295 -12.90 -12.75 -26.23
#